data_AF-A0A6A2XGL7-F1
#
_entry.id   AF-A0A6A2XGL7-F1
#
_cell.length_a   1.000
_cell.length_b   1.000
_cell.length_c   1.000
_cell.angle_alpha   90.00
_cell.angle_beta   90.00
_cell.angle_gamma   90.00
#
_symmetry.space_group_name_H-M   'P 1'
#
loop_
_entity.id
_entity.type
_entity.pdbx_description
1 polymer ?
#
loop_
_entity_poly.entity_id
_entity_poly.type
_entity_poly.pdbx_seq_one_letter_code
_entity_poly.pdbx_strand_id
1 'polypeptide(L)'
;MAIFVVRLSREMQEISRVEMMGKFAGAVGNYNAHLVAYPTINWPQIAEEFVTSLGLTFNPYATQRDLTDSTILRNMGGGLGHSLLAYKNALQGIGKLQVNKARLKEDLNQAWEVLAEPIQTVIRRYNVPKPCEGANQGKGGY
;
A
#
# COMPACT_ATOMS: atom_id res chain seq x y z
N MET A 1 -11.68 13.28 2.83
CA MET A 1 -11.14 12.06 3.46
C MET A 1 -11.43 10.77 2.67
N ALA A 2 -12.57 10.66 1.97
CA ALA A 2 -12.92 9.45 1.22
C ALA A 2 -11.83 8.93 0.25
N ILE A 3 -11.12 9.81 -0.46
CA ILE A 3 -10.03 9.40 -1.39
C ILE A 3 -8.93 8.63 -0.66
N PHE A 4 -8.51 9.08 0.53
CA PHE A 4 -7.50 8.39 1.33
C PHE A 4 -8.00 7.02 1.80
N VAL A 5 -9.26 6.94 2.25
CA VAL A 5 -9.88 5.68 2.66
C VAL A 5 -9.85 4.67 1.52
N VAL A 6 -10.32 5.06 0.32
CA VAL A 6 -10.34 4.16 -0.85
C VAL A 6 -8.94 3.66 -1.21
N ARG A 7 -7.93 4.54 -1.21
CA ARG A 7 -6.55 4.15 -1.51
C ARG A 7 -6.01 3.17 -0.45
N LEU A 8 -6.18 3.47 0.83
CA LEU A 8 -5.73 2.61 1.92
C LEU A 8 -6.43 1.25 1.91
N SER A 9 -7.73 1.20 1.62
CA SER A 9 -8.47 -0.05 1.52
C SER A 9 -7.93 -0.96 0.40
N ARG A 10 -7.51 -0.40 -0.73
CA ARG A 10 -6.88 -1.18 -1.82
C ARG A 10 -5.55 -1.78 -1.38
N GLU A 11 -4.67 -0.97 -0.78
CA GLU A 11 -3.38 -1.47 -0.29
C GLU A 11 -3.53 -2.57 0.76
N MET A 12 -4.51 -2.43 1.66
CA MET A 12 -4.78 -3.45 2.68
C MET A 12 -5.25 -4.78 2.07
N GLN A 13 -6.03 -4.73 0.98
CA GLN A 13 -6.41 -5.93 0.23
C GLN A 13 -5.20 -6.60 -0.43
N GLU A 14 -4.31 -5.81 -1.04
CA GLU A 14 -3.10 -6.36 -1.67
C GLU A 14 -2.17 -6.99 -0.64
N ILE A 15 -1.93 -6.34 0.50
CA ILE A 15 -1.13 -6.89 1.60
C ILE A 15 -1.74 -8.19 2.13
N SER A 16 -3.08 -8.27 2.25
CA SER A 16 -3.76 -9.48 2.75
C SER A 16 -3.63 -10.70 1.83
N ARG A 17 -3.26 -10.49 0.57
CA ARG A 17 -3.06 -11.55 -0.44
C ARG A 17 -1.62 -12.05 -0.51
N VAL A 18 -0.69 -11.43 0.21
CA VAL A 18 0.70 -11.84 0.20
C VAL A 18 0.82 -13.21 0.86
N GLU A 19 1.21 -14.21 0.06
CA GLU A 19 1.47 -15.55 0.56
C GLU A 19 2.79 -15.61 1.33
N MET A 20 2.71 -16.11 2.56
CA MET A 20 3.90 -16.36 3.36
C MET A 20 4.49 -17.72 2.97
N MET A 21 5.62 -17.69 2.28
CA MET A 21 6.30 -18.91 1.84
C MET A 21 7.21 -19.49 2.92
N GLY A 22 7.22 -20.82 3.04
CA GLY A 22 8.14 -21.58 3.89
C GLY A 22 8.98 -22.56 3.08
N LYS A 23 10.11 -23.00 3.63
CA LYS A 23 10.96 -24.03 3.03
C LYS A 23 11.53 -24.98 4.07
N PHE A 24 11.75 -26.23 3.69
CA PHE A 24 12.40 -27.24 4.53
C PHE A 24 13.17 -28.25 3.66
N ALA A 25 14.46 -28.02 3.38
CA ALA A 25 15.19 -28.82 2.40
C ALA A 25 16.68 -29.08 2.75
N GLY A 26 17.08 -28.82 4.00
CA GLY A 26 18.46 -28.98 4.47
C GLY A 26 19.42 -27.89 3.97
N ALA A 27 20.73 -28.14 4.07
CA ALA A 27 21.79 -27.13 3.92
C ALA A 27 21.84 -26.43 2.54
N VAL A 28 21.60 -27.17 1.46
CA VAL A 28 21.68 -26.66 0.08
C VAL A 28 20.40 -26.86 -0.73
N GLY A 29 19.31 -27.31 -0.09
CA GLY A 29 18.02 -27.47 -0.73
C GLY A 29 17.74 -28.83 -1.42
N ASN A 30 18.65 -29.81 -1.30
CA ASN A 30 18.56 -31.09 -2.01
C ASN A 30 18.34 -32.32 -1.10
N TYR A 31 17.99 -32.12 0.17
CA TYR A 31 17.72 -33.22 1.12
C TYR A 31 18.88 -34.22 1.35
N ASN A 32 20.12 -33.90 0.94
CA ASN A 32 21.28 -34.81 0.99
C ASN A 32 21.44 -35.58 2.31
N ALA A 33 21.45 -34.87 3.45
CA ALA A 33 21.60 -35.51 4.76
C ALA A 33 20.43 -36.46 5.10
N HIS A 34 19.22 -36.10 4.67
CA HIS A 34 18.02 -36.90 4.90
C HIS A 34 18.03 -38.18 4.05
N LEU A 35 18.46 -38.07 2.79
CA LEU A 35 18.60 -39.22 1.88
C LEU A 35 19.71 -40.19 2.32
N VAL A 36 20.79 -39.70 2.93
CA VAL A 36 21.84 -40.56 3.49
C VAL A 36 21.33 -41.34 4.70
N ALA A 37 20.57 -40.70 5.59
CA ALA A 37 20.05 -41.35 6.79
C ALA A 37 18.87 -42.30 6.49
N TYR A 38 17.96 -41.88 5.61
CA TYR A 38 16.78 -42.66 5.23
C TYR A 38 16.47 -42.49 3.73
N PRO A 39 17.07 -43.34 2.88
CA PRO A 39 16.94 -43.21 1.42
C PRO A 39 15.56 -43.62 0.88
N THR A 40 14.78 -44.39 1.65
CA THR A 40 13.47 -44.92 1.23
C THR A 40 12.31 -43.96 1.51
N ILE A 41 12.56 -42.85 2.22
CA ILE A 41 11.54 -41.89 2.62
C ILE A 41 11.41 -40.78 1.56
N ASN A 42 10.18 -40.44 1.19
CA ASN A 42 9.89 -39.31 0.30
C ASN A 42 9.99 -37.97 1.05
N TRP A 43 11.21 -37.47 1.18
CA TRP A 43 11.50 -36.23 1.90
C TRP A 43 10.85 -34.96 1.31
N PRO A 44 10.77 -34.77 -0.02
CA PRO A 44 10.02 -33.65 -0.60
C PRO A 44 8.55 -33.61 -0.16
N GLN A 45 7.88 -34.77 -0.11
CA GLN A 45 6.50 -34.86 0.34
C GLN A 45 6.36 -34.49 1.84
N ILE A 46 7.24 -35.03 2.69
CA ILE A 46 7.23 -34.68 4.13
C ILE A 46 7.49 -33.19 4.34
N ALA A 47 8.39 -32.59 3.56
CA ALA A 47 8.69 -31.17 3.64
C ALA A 47 7.49 -30.31 3.25
N GLU A 48 6.76 -30.70 2.20
CA GLU A 48 5.52 -30.03 1.79
C GLU A 48 4.44 -30.15 2.86
N GLU A 49 4.17 -31.36 3.35
CA GLU A 49 3.20 -31.62 4.41
C GLU A 49 3.56 -30.84 5.69
N PHE A 50 4.85 -30.79 6.05
CA PHE A 50 5.31 -30.04 7.21
C PHE A 50 5.11 -28.53 7.04
N VAL A 51 5.55 -27.94 5.92
CA VAL A 51 5.44 -26.49 5.70
C VAL A 51 3.97 -26.07 5.58
N THR A 52 3.15 -26.84 4.88
CA THR A 52 1.71 -26.55 4.76
C THR A 52 0.98 -26.71 6.09
N SER A 53 1.40 -27.65 6.96
CA SER A 53 0.84 -27.78 8.32
C SER A 53 1.09 -26.54 9.20
N LEU A 54 2.10 -25.72 8.89
CA LEU A 54 2.38 -24.44 9.56
C LEU A 54 1.55 -23.27 9.00
N GLY A 55 0.69 -23.52 7.99
CA GLY A 55 -0.10 -22.50 7.32
C GLY A 55 0.71 -21.65 6.32
N LEU A 56 1.84 -22.17 5.83
CA LEU A 56 2.71 -21.51 4.86
C LEU A 56 2.58 -22.14 3.47
N THR A 57 2.80 -21.35 2.42
CA THR A 57 2.94 -21.88 1.05
C THR A 57 4.29 -22.56 0.92
N PHE A 58 4.33 -23.82 0.48
CA PHE A 58 5.57 -24.56 0.33
C PHE A 58 6.38 -24.05 -0.86
N ASN A 59 7.66 -23.76 -0.64
CA ASN A 59 8.63 -23.47 -1.68
C ASN A 59 9.58 -24.68 -1.89
N PRO A 60 9.42 -25.45 -2.98
CA PRO A 60 10.19 -26.67 -3.22
C PRO A 60 11.65 -26.41 -3.63
N TYR A 61 11.98 -25.20 -4.11
CA TYR A 61 13.30 -24.89 -4.67
C TYR A 61 14.01 -23.82 -3.84
N ALA A 62 15.15 -24.18 -3.26
CA ALA A 62 15.98 -23.27 -2.51
C ALA A 62 17.46 -23.49 -2.80
N THR A 63 18.21 -22.40 -2.90
CA THR A 63 19.66 -22.43 -3.06
C THR A 63 20.36 -22.30 -1.71
N GLN A 64 21.66 -22.61 -1.71
CA GLN A 64 22.56 -22.18 -0.65
C GLN A 64 22.57 -20.64 -0.60
N ARG A 65 22.49 -20.08 0.62
CA ARG A 65 22.51 -18.63 0.86
C ARG A 65 23.65 -18.27 1.79
N ASP A 66 24.11 -17.03 1.68
CA ASP A 66 25.03 -16.44 2.65
C ASP A 66 24.27 -16.00 3.92
N LEU A 67 25.00 -15.50 4.91
CA LEU A 67 24.43 -15.15 6.22
C LEU A 67 23.92 -13.71 6.31
N THR A 68 24.13 -12.88 5.29
CA THR A 68 23.83 -11.44 5.32
C THR A 68 22.36 -11.17 5.66
N ASP A 69 21.45 -11.98 5.14
CA ASP A 69 20.01 -11.90 5.40
C ASP A 69 19.66 -12.05 6.90
N SER A 70 20.46 -12.80 7.67
CA SER A 70 20.15 -13.12 9.07
C SER A 70 20.12 -11.90 9.99
N THR A 71 21.00 -10.92 9.73
CA THR A 71 21.02 -9.65 10.48
C THR A 71 19.92 -8.71 10.01
N ILE A 72 19.60 -8.71 8.71
CA ILE A 72 18.55 -7.86 8.14
C ILE A 72 17.17 -8.30 8.65
N LEU A 73 16.90 -9.61 8.69
CA LEU A 73 15.62 -10.15 9.16
C LEU A 73 15.33 -9.80 10.63
N ARG A 74 16.36 -9.68 11.48
CA ARG A 74 16.22 -9.23 12.88
C ARG A 74 15.73 -7.78 12.98
N ASN A 75 15.93 -6.97 11.96
CA ASN A 75 15.54 -5.56 11.93
C ASN A 75 14.13 -5.33 11.35
N MET A 76 13.47 -6.36 10.82
CA MET A 76 12.12 -6.24 10.25
C MET A 76 11.10 -5.64 11.22
N GLY A 77 11.19 -6.01 12.50
CA GLY A 77 10.33 -5.47 13.56
C GLY A 77 10.48 -3.96 13.78
N GLY A 78 11.67 -3.39 13.49
CA GLY A 78 11.93 -1.97 13.63
C GLY A 78 11.07 -1.13 12.66
N GLY A 79 10.96 -1.57 11.40
CA GLY A 79 10.11 -0.92 10.41
C GLY A 79 8.64 -0.99 10.79
N LEU A 80 8.15 -2.18 11.14
CA LEU A 80 6.77 -2.39 11.57
C LEU A 80 6.41 -1.57 12.83
N GLY A 81 7.34 -1.45 13.77
CA GLY A 81 7.16 -0.66 14.99
C GLY A 81 6.97 0.84 14.70
N HIS A 82 7.77 1.42 13.82
CA HIS A 82 7.61 2.83 13.42
C HIS A 82 6.29 3.06 12.68
N SER A 83 5.91 2.15 11.79
CA SER A 83 4.61 2.22 11.09
C SER A 83 3.43 2.16 12.06
N LEU A 84 3.48 1.27 13.07
CA LEU A 84 2.43 1.16 14.08
C LEU A 84 2.32 2.43 14.94
N LEU A 85 3.46 3.00 15.34
CA LEU A 85 3.49 4.26 16.09
C LEU A 85 2.90 5.42 15.29
N ALA A 86 3.29 5.55 14.01
CA ALA A 86 2.75 6.55 13.10
C ALA A 86 1.23 6.40 12.95
N TYR A 87 0.74 5.17 12.79
CA TYR A 87 -0.70 4.88 12.70
C TYR A 87 -1.45 5.32 13.97
N LYS A 88 -0.93 4.98 15.15
CA LYS A 88 -1.52 5.38 16.43
C LYS A 88 -1.60 6.90 16.57
N ASN A 89 -0.52 7.60 16.22
CA ASN A 89 -0.47 9.06 16.27
C ASN A 89 -1.44 9.70 15.28
N ALA A 90 -1.55 9.16 14.05
CA ALA A 90 -2.49 9.63 13.05
C ALA A 90 -3.94 9.47 13.50
N LEU A 91 -4.31 8.32 14.08
CA LEU A 91 -5.64 8.10 14.65
C LEU A 91 -5.96 9.08 15.78
N GLN A 92 -5.01 9.29 16.70
CA GLN A 92 -5.18 10.26 17.78
C GLN A 92 -5.32 11.70 17.25
N GLY A 93 -4.57 12.06 16.21
CA GLY A 93 -4.65 13.35 15.56
C GLY A 93 -6.02 13.58 14.91
N ILE A 94 -6.47 12.61 14.10
CA ILE A 94 -7.78 12.67 13.42
C ILE A 94 -8.93 12.77 14.43
N GLY A 95 -8.87 12.04 15.54
CA GLY A 95 -9.89 12.07 16.59
C GLY A 95 -10.04 13.43 17.30
N LYS A 96 -9.03 14.31 17.20
CA LYS A 96 -9.06 15.67 17.78
C LYS A 96 -9.51 16.74 16.80
N LEU A 97 -9.65 16.43 15.51
CA LEU A 97 -9.98 17.43 14.50
C LEU A 97 -11.44 17.89 14.63
N GLN A 98 -11.63 19.20 14.65
CA GLN A 98 -12.94 19.84 14.57
C GLN A 98 -13.02 20.70 13.32
N VAL A 99 -14.13 20.58 12.59
CA VAL A 99 -14.31 21.32 11.33
C VAL A 99 -14.73 22.76 11.62
N ASN A 100 -13.90 23.72 11.21
CA ASN A 100 -14.25 25.14 11.25
C ASN A 100 -15.09 25.53 10.02
N LYS A 101 -16.41 25.36 10.13
CA LYS A 101 -17.35 25.68 9.04
C LYS A 101 -17.39 27.18 8.71
N ALA A 102 -17.22 28.05 9.70
CA ALA A 102 -17.28 29.50 9.51
C ALA A 102 -16.13 29.96 8.60
N ARG A 103 -14.90 29.50 8.86
CA ARG A 103 -13.75 29.82 8.02
C ARG A 103 -13.88 29.26 6.61
N LEU A 104 -14.32 28.01 6.47
CA LEU A 104 -14.58 27.38 5.17
C LEU A 104 -15.61 28.15 4.33
N LYS A 105 -16.68 28.64 4.97
CA LYS A 105 -17.70 29.44 4.29
C LYS A 105 -17.16 30.79 3.85
N GLU A 106 -16.38 31.46 4.71
CA GLU A 106 -15.74 32.72 4.37
C GLU A 106 -14.78 32.57 3.19
N ASP A 107 -13.94 31.55 3.21
CA ASP A 107 -13.00 31.26 2.12
C ASP A 107 -13.74 30.98 0.80
N LEU A 108 -14.86 30.27 0.86
CA LEU A 108 -15.69 30.01 -0.31
C LEU A 108 -16.38 31.28 -0.83
N ASN A 109 -16.86 32.14 0.07
CA ASN A 109 -17.47 33.42 -0.29
C ASN A 109 -16.48 34.40 -0.92
N GLN A 110 -15.18 34.24 -0.71
CA GLN A 110 -14.15 35.08 -1.32
C GLN A 110 -13.65 34.51 -2.67
N ALA A 111 -13.94 33.25 -2.96
CA ALA A 111 -13.43 32.54 -4.13
C ALA A 111 -14.45 32.44 -5.28
N TRP A 112 -14.99 33.57 -5.76
CA TRP A 112 -16.02 33.58 -6.83
C TRP A 112 -15.51 33.03 -8.17
N GLU A 113 -14.19 33.03 -8.39
CA GLU A 113 -13.55 32.49 -9.60
C GLU A 113 -13.87 31.00 -9.84
N VAL A 114 -14.19 30.23 -8.79
CA VAL A 114 -14.49 28.79 -8.91
C VAL A 114 -15.76 28.52 -9.73
N LEU A 115 -16.62 29.53 -9.92
CA LEU A 115 -17.84 29.41 -10.72
C LEU A 115 -17.60 29.51 -12.24
N ALA A 116 -16.40 29.93 -12.67
CA ALA A 116 -16.09 30.14 -14.08
C ALA A 116 -16.24 28.86 -14.93
N GLU A 117 -15.81 27.70 -14.41
CA GLU A 117 -15.88 26.41 -15.13
C GLU A 117 -17.31 25.87 -15.28
N PRO A 118 -18.17 25.91 -14.23
CA PRO A 118 -19.61 25.66 -14.38
C PRO A 118 -20.29 26.59 -15.39
N ILE A 119 -20.01 27.90 -15.34
CA ILE A 119 -20.59 28.88 -16.27
C ILE A 119 -20.16 28.56 -17.71
N GLN A 120 -18.88 28.28 -17.93
CA GLN A 120 -18.36 27.89 -19.25
C GLN A 120 -19.01 26.60 -19.75
N THR A 121 -19.27 25.64 -18.86
CA THR A 121 -19.96 24.39 -19.20
C THR A 121 -21.40 24.62 -19.66
N VAL A 122 -22.13 25.53 -19.01
CA VAL A 122 -23.48 25.93 -19.43
C VAL A 122 -23.45 26.63 -20.79
N ILE A 123 -22.52 27.57 -21.00
CA ILE A 123 -22.36 28.29 -22.28
C ILE A 123 -22.09 27.31 -23.43
N ARG A 124 -21.20 26.32 -23.22
CA ARG A 124 -20.91 25.26 -24.22
C ARG A 124 -22.14 24.42 -24.53
N ARG A 125 -22.99 24.13 -23.54
CA ARG A 125 -24.21 23.33 -23.71
C ARG A 125 -25.27 24.01 -24.58
N TYR A 126 -25.36 25.34 -24.52
CA TYR A 126 -26.35 26.12 -25.28
C TYR A 126 -25.82 26.69 -26.60
N ASN A 127 -24.63 26.26 -27.06
CA ASN A 127 -24.05 26.62 -28.35
C ASN A 127 -23.96 28.14 -28.62
N VAL A 128 -23.83 28.94 -27.56
CA VAL A 128 -23.63 30.38 -27.70
C VAL A 128 -22.23 30.60 -28.31
N PRO A 129 -22.09 31.33 -29.43
CA PRO A 129 -20.78 31.60 -30.03
C PRO A 129 -19.88 32.32 -29.03
N LYS A 130 -18.66 31.83 -28.87
CA LYS A 130 -17.69 32.22 -27.83
C LYS A 130 -17.53 33.75 -27.70
N PRO A 131 -17.52 34.27 -26.46
CA PRO A 131 -16.72 35.43 -26.10
C PRO A 131 -15.72 35.03 -25.01
N CYS A 132 -14.73 34.21 -25.33
CA CYS A 132 -13.72 33.79 -24.33
C CYS A 132 -12.33 33.64 -24.94
N GLU A 133 -11.72 34.78 -25.30
CA GLU A 133 -10.25 34.94 -25.28
C GLU A 133 -9.80 35.91 -24.16
N GLY A 134 -10.71 36.52 -23.40
CA GLY A 134 -10.38 37.51 -22.37
C GLY A 134 -10.30 37.01 -20.92
N ALA A 135 -10.84 35.84 -20.56
CA ALA A 135 -10.96 35.44 -19.15
C ALA A 135 -9.66 34.89 -18.51
N ASN A 136 -8.60 34.68 -19.30
CA ASN A 136 -7.28 34.25 -18.81
C ASN A 136 -6.20 35.35 -18.89
N GLN A 137 -6.51 36.55 -19.39
CA GLN A 137 -5.56 37.68 -19.44
C GLN A 137 -5.54 38.48 -18.13
N GLY A 138 -5.33 37.77 -17.02
CA GLY A 138 -5.10 38.37 -15.69
C GLY A 138 -4.16 37.55 -14.80
N LYS A 139 -3.58 36.46 -15.31
CA LYS A 139 -2.62 35.60 -14.58
C LYS A 139 -1.18 35.80 -15.06
N GLY A 140 -0.75 37.05 -15.11
CA GLY A 140 0.62 37.44 -15.45
C GLY A 140 0.91 38.86 -15.00
N GLY A 141 1.38 39.00 -13.76
CA GLY A 141 1.82 40.29 -13.19
C GLY A 141 1.35 40.46 -11.75
N TYR A 142 2.10 39.89 -10.81
CA TYR A 142 2.80 40.54 -9.68
C TYR A 142 3.71 39.48 -9.03
#